data_AF-A0A9E6CLU2-F1
#
_entry.id   AF-A0A9E6CLU2-F1
#
_cell.length_a   1.000
_cell.length_b   1.000
_cell.length_c   1.000
_cell.angle_alpha   90.00
_cell.angle_beta   90.00
_cell.angle_gamma   90.00
#
_symmetry.space_group_name_H-M   'P 1'
#
loop_
_entity.id
_entity.type
_entity.pdbx_description
1 polymer ?
#
loop_
_entity_poly.entity_id
_entity_poly.type
_entity_poly.pdbx_seq_one_letter_code
_entity_poly.pdbx_strand_id
1 'polypeptide(L)' 'MSQEMECMCQQCGMSSHIAEGDIVLEDPANVELKLLSKLLVCQNCGGQLVLVGKAGDEPHYRLK' A
#
# COMPACT_ATOMS: atom_id res chain seq x y z
N MET A 1 9.19 9.44 14.92
CA MET A 1 9.61 8.78 13.66
C MET A 1 8.35 8.16 13.09
N SER A 2 7.66 8.88 12.22
CA SER A 2 6.38 8.44 11.66
C SER A 2 6.63 7.26 10.73
N GLN A 3 6.10 6.09 11.08
CA GLN A 3 6.16 4.91 10.20
C GLN A 3 5.11 5.09 9.12
N GLU A 4 5.47 5.78 8.05
CA GLU A 4 4.65 5.85 6.84
C GLU A 4 4.91 4.61 5.99
N MET A 5 3.87 4.14 5.32
CA MET A 5 3.94 3.01 4.40
C MET A 5 3.56 3.48 3.00
N GLU A 6 4.24 2.93 2.00
CA GLU A 6 3.92 3.14 0.60
C GLU A 6 2.78 2.22 0.16
N CYS A 7 1.75 2.82 -0.41
CA CYS A 7 0.57 2.15 -0.93
C CYS A 7 0.44 2.50 -2.42
N MET A 8 0.45 1.50 -3.30
CA MET A 8 0.37 1.71 -4.75
C MET A 8 -1.01 1.36 -5.27
N CYS A 9 -1.55 2.24 -6.11
CA CYS A 9 -2.78 1.97 -6.83
C CYS A 9 -2.50 1.03 -8.01
N GLN A 10 -3.16 -0.12 -8.02
CA GLN A 10 -3.03 -1.10 -9.11
C GLN A 10 -3.66 -0.65 -10.43
N GLN A 11 -4.49 0.41 -10.42
CA GLN A 11 -5.15 0.91 -11.63
C GLN A 11 -4.37 2.03 -12.33
N CYS A 12 -3.87 3.00 -11.57
CA CYS A 12 -3.17 4.17 -12.15
C CYS A 12 -1.67 4.20 -11.86
N GLY A 13 -1.15 3.28 -11.04
CA GLY A 13 0.27 3.19 -10.70
C GLY A 13 0.78 4.27 -9.74
N MET A 14 -0.10 5.14 -9.22
CA MET A 14 0.32 6.15 -8.25
C MET A 14 0.58 5.52 -6.87
N SER A 15 1.72 5.88 -6.29
CA SER A 15 2.04 5.61 -4.90
C SER A 15 1.51 6.71 -3.98
N SER A 16 1.05 6.33 -2.79
CA SER A 16 0.62 7.22 -1.71
C SER A 16 1.27 6.77 -0.41
N HIS A 17 1.74 7.72 0.39
CA HIS A 17 2.30 7.44 1.70
C HIS A 17 1.21 7.62 2.75
N ILE A 18 0.96 6.56 3.52
CA ILE A 18 -0.11 6.53 4.52
C ILE A 18 0.51 6.10 5.84
N ALA A 19 0.11 6.74 6.95
CA ALA A 19 0.61 6.36 8.25
C ALA A 19 0.21 4.90 8.57
N GLU A 20 1.13 4.12 9.14
CA GLU A 20 0.89 2.73 9.51
C GLU A 20 -0.34 2.56 10.43
N GLY A 21 -0.58 3.53 11.32
CA GLY A 21 -1.76 3.52 12.21
C GLY A 21 -3.10 3.68 11.49
N ASP A 22 -3.10 4.25 10.28
CA ASP A 22 -4.30 4.43 9.46
C ASP A 22 -4.49 3.27 8.47
N ILE A 23 -3.54 2.33 8.40
CA ILE A 23 -3.60 1.17 7.51
C ILE A 23 -4.36 0.03 8.17
N VAL A 24 -5.48 -0.32 7.55
CA VAL A 24 -6.29 -1.49 7.92
C VAL A 24 -6.24 -2.48 6.77
N LEU A 25 -5.72 -3.68 7.03
CA LEU A 25 -5.68 -4.78 6.05
C LEU A 25 -7.03 -5.49 6.02
N GLU A 26 -7.54 -5.78 4.82
CA GLU A 26 -8.84 -6.42 4.64
C GLU A 26 -8.80 -7.91 5.03
N ASP A 27 -7.65 -8.58 4.89
CA ASP A 27 -7.44 -9.97 5.31
C ASP A 27 -5.99 -10.18 5.80
N PRO A 28 -5.77 -10.43 7.10
CA PRO A 28 -4.43 -10.68 7.64
C PRO A 28 -3.86 -12.05 7.25
N ALA A 29 -4.67 -12.98 6.76
CA ALA A 29 -4.23 -14.33 6.38
C ALA A 29 -3.71 -14.41 4.92
N ASN A 30 -4.07 -13.44 4.07
CA ASN A 30 -3.67 -13.43 2.67
C ASN A 30 -2.42 -12.54 2.46
N VAL A 31 -1.25 -13.14 2.73
CA VAL A 31 0.06 -12.45 2.77
C VAL A 31 0.48 -11.91 1.40
N GLU A 32 -0.01 -12.49 0.30
CA GLU A 32 0.43 -12.13 -1.06
C GLU A 32 -0.17 -10.81 -1.55
N LEU A 33 -1.33 -10.42 -1.04
CA LEU A 33 -2.01 -9.18 -1.40
C LEU A 33 -2.49 -8.50 -0.13
N LYS A 34 -1.63 -7.63 0.41
CA LYS A 34 -1.97 -6.72 1.50
C LYS A 34 -2.92 -5.64 0.99
N LEU A 35 -4.14 -6.07 0.68
CA LEU A 35 -5.25 -5.24 0.25
C LEU A 35 -5.66 -4.37 1.43
N LEU A 36 -5.65 -3.06 1.20
CA LEU A 36 -6.11 -2.10 2.18
C LEU A 36 -7.63 -2.09 2.20
N SER A 37 -8.19 -1.79 3.37
CA SER A 37 -9.63 -1.63 3.58
C SER A 37 -10.26 -0.78 2.47
N LYS A 38 -11.51 -1.09 2.10
CA LYS A 38 -12.27 -0.37 1.05
C LYS A 38 -12.39 1.15 1.26
N LEU A 39 -12.07 1.65 2.45
CA LEU A 39 -12.01 3.09 2.75
C LEU A 39 -10.70 3.74 2.26
N LEU A 40 -9.63 2.96 2.07
CA LEU A 40 -8.33 3.37 1.57
C LEU A 40 -8.25 3.12 0.06
N VAL A 41 -8.79 4.08 -0.70
CA VAL A 41 -8.77 4.09 -2.16
C VAL A 41 -7.86 5.18 -2.70
N CYS A 42 -7.40 5.01 -3.93
CA CYS A 42 -6.60 6.01 -4.61
C CYS A 42 -7.42 7.30 -4.79
N GLN A 43 -6.90 8.45 -4.31
CA GLN A 43 -7.59 9.73 -4.46
C GLN A 43 -7.68 10.22 -5.91
N ASN A 44 -6.85 9.67 -6.81
CA ASN A 44 -6.84 10.06 -8.21
C ASN A 44 -7.90 9.30 -9.05
N CYS A 45 -8.04 7.99 -8.86
CA CYS A 45 -8.93 7.16 -9.69
C CYS A 45 -9.97 6.34 -8.92
N GLY A 46 -9.98 6.40 -7.58
CA GLY A 46 -10.85 5.58 -6.73
C GLY A 46 -10.49 4.08 -6.73
N GLY A 47 -9.39 3.70 -7.38
CA GLY A 47 -8.93 2.32 -7.46
C GLY A 47 -8.40 1.80 -6.13
N GLN A 48 -8.41 0.47 -5.97
CA GLN A 48 -7.91 -0.17 -4.76
C GLN A 48 -6.39 0.02 -4.62
N LEU A 49 -5.98 0.36 -3.41
CA LEU A 49 -4.58 0.50 -3.03
C LEU A 49 -4.06 -0.82 -2.44
N VAL A 50 -2.81 -1.14 -2.76
CA VAL A 50 -2.11 -2.29 -2.21
C VAL A 50 -0.89 -1.78 -1.44
N LEU A 51 -0.65 -2.34 -0.25
CA LEU A 51 0.52 -2.02 0.53
C LEU A 51 1.78 -2.58 -0.16
N VAL A 52 2.72 -1.70 -0.49
CA VAL A 52 4.00 -2.07 -1.11
C VAL A 52 5.05 -2.35 -0.01
N GLY A 53 5.16 -1.46 0.96
CA GLY A 53 6.21 -1.54 1.99
C GLY A 53 6.27 -0.28 2.85
N LYS A 54 7.35 -0.12 3.62
CA LYS A 54 7.59 1.11 4.38
C LYS A 54 7.98 2.23 3.41
N ALA A 55 7.55 3.46 3.69
CA ALA A 55 7.96 4.63 2.92
C ALA A 55 9.48 4.79 3.03
N GLY A 56 10.17 4.76 1.89
CA GLY A 56 11.63 4.85 1.83
C GLY A 56 12.38 3.53 2.04
N ASP A 57 11.68 2.40 2.20
CA ASP A 57 12.32 1.09 2.00
C ASP A 57 12.66 0.97 0.51
N GLU A 58 13.91 0.63 0.18
CA GLU A 58 14.27 0.37 -1.21
C GLU A 58 13.42 -0.82 -1.68
N PRO A 59 12.61 -0.66 -2.74
CA PRO A 59 11.91 -1.79 -3.32
C PRO A 59 12.96 -2.85 -3.69
N HIS A 60 12.95 -3.96 -2.96
CA HIS A 60 13.75 -5.13 -3.27
C HIS A 60 13.17 -5.82 -4.50
N TYR A 61 13.19 -5.14 -5.66
CA TYR A 61 13.17 -5.83 -6.94
C TYR A 61 14.48 -6.61 -7.02
N ARG A 62 14.51 -7.80 -6.42
CA ARG A 62 15.47 -8.84 -6.77
C ARG A 62 15.19 -9.19 -8.23
N LEU A 63 15.87 -8.47 -9.13
CA LEU A 63 16.21 -8.96 -10.46
C LEU A 63 17.00 -10.25 -10.22
N LYS A 64 16.36 -11.39 -10.45
CA LYS A 64 17.02 -12.68 -10.58
C LYS A 64 17.65 -12.77 -11.97
#